data_AF-A0A9E8KRN4-F1
#
_entry.id   AF-A0A9E8KRN4-F1
#
_cell.length_a   1.000
_cell.length_b   1.000
_cell.length_c   1.000
_cell.angle_alpha   90.00
_cell.angle_beta   90.00
_cell.angle_gamma   90.00
#
_symmetry.space_group_name_H-M   'P 1'
#
loop_
_entity.id
_entity.type
_entity.pdbx_description
1 polymer ?
#
loop_
_entity_poly.entity_id
_entity_poly.type
_entity_poly.pdbx_seq_one_letter_code
_entity_poly.pdbx_strand_id
1 'polypeptide(L)'
;MKDHSGENTQHIKVDENGKLSFTEAGYTHHCDYFAYVGIDINAIKTLEQYKNARAIAEPHFLAYLAATLTKDKKGLEYRALELCLTGNDEELERIEKIIQRRNALNLTVIDGGNEVPS
;
A
#
# COMPACT_ATOMS: atom_id res chain seq x y z
N MET A 1 0.80 -13.53 33.86
CA MET A 1 -0.38 -13.13 33.06
C MET A 1 -0.32 -11.63 32.85
N LYS A 2 -0.66 -11.19 31.63
CA LYS A 2 -0.59 -9.83 31.07
C LYS A 2 0.79 -9.41 30.56
N ASP A 3 0.97 -8.84 29.37
CA ASP A 3 0.13 -8.64 28.18
C ASP A 3 1.11 -8.59 27.01
N HIS A 4 0.82 -9.27 25.89
CA HIS A 4 1.54 -9.06 24.63
C HIS A 4 0.51 -8.56 23.63
N SER A 5 0.19 -7.26 23.71
CA SER A 5 -0.44 -6.54 22.60
C SER A 5 0.61 -6.32 21.51
N GLY A 6 1.08 -7.41 20.91
CA GLY A 6 1.64 -7.35 19.58
C GLY A 6 0.46 -7.47 18.64
N GLU A 7 0.06 -6.37 17.98
CA GLU A 7 -0.74 -6.48 16.77
C GLU A 7 -0.09 -7.55 15.89
N ASN A 8 -0.82 -8.63 15.67
CA ASN A 8 -0.32 -9.79 14.94
C ASN A 8 -0.19 -9.37 13.46
N THR A 9 0.98 -8.85 13.09
CA THR A 9 1.39 -8.40 11.75
C THR A 9 1.49 -9.54 10.72
N GLN A 10 0.93 -10.71 11.03
CA GLN A 10 0.88 -11.83 10.12
C GLN A 10 -0.28 -11.66 9.13
N HIS A 11 0.08 -11.42 7.87
CA HIS A 11 -0.88 -11.31 6.75
C HIS A 11 -1.41 -12.68 6.30
N ILE A 12 -0.70 -13.76 6.65
CA ILE A 12 -1.04 -15.13 6.27
C ILE A 12 -0.90 -16.06 7.48
N LYS A 13 -1.72 -17.12 7.49
CA LYS A 13 -1.66 -18.23 8.43
C LYS A 13 -1.52 -19.52 7.63
N VAL A 14 -0.65 -20.41 8.07
CA VAL A 14 -0.50 -21.76 7.49
C VAL A 14 -0.86 -22.75 8.58
N ASP A 15 -1.79 -23.67 8.28
CA ASP A 15 -2.16 -24.73 9.21
C ASP A 15 -1.17 -25.91 9.19
N GLU A 16 -1.40 -26.88 10.07
CA GLU A 16 -0.56 -28.08 10.21
C GLU A 16 -0.55 -28.96 8.95
N ASN A 17 -1.53 -28.78 8.05
CA ASN A 17 -1.63 -29.49 6.77
C ASN A 17 -0.99 -28.72 5.61
N GLY A 18 -0.35 -27.56 5.89
CA GLY A 18 0.28 -26.71 4.88
C GLY A 18 -0.70 -25.81 4.11
N LYS A 19 -1.97 -25.75 4.53
CA LYS A 19 -2.97 -24.90 3.91
C LYS A 19 -2.80 -23.46 4.38
N LEU A 20 -2.67 -22.54 3.42
CA LEU A 20 -2.59 -21.11 3.64
C LEU A 20 -3.99 -20.49 3.66
N SER A 21 -4.18 -19.57 4.60
CA SER A 21 -5.31 -18.65 4.65
C SER A 21 -4.81 -17.23 4.91
N PHE A 22 -5.48 -16.24 4.32
CA PHE A 22 -5.18 -14.84 4.61
C PHE A 22 -5.89 -14.43 5.89
N THR A 23 -5.21 -13.60 6.69
CA THR A 23 -5.90 -12.85 7.74
C THR A 23 -6.77 -11.77 7.11
N GLU A 24 -7.73 -11.22 7.85
CA GLU A 24 -8.57 -10.12 7.35
C GLU A 24 -7.72 -8.91 6.91
N ALA A 25 -6.70 -8.56 7.69
CA ALA A 25 -5.71 -7.55 7.33
C ALA A 25 -4.92 -7.94 6.08
N GLY A 26 -4.44 -9.18 5.98
CA GLY A 26 -3.71 -9.67 4.81
C GLY A 26 -4.56 -9.68 3.54
N TYR A 27 -5.84 -10.02 3.66
CA TYR A 27 -6.79 -9.98 2.54
C TYR A 27 -6.99 -8.55 2.07
N THR A 28 -7.29 -7.63 3.00
CA THR A 28 -7.50 -6.21 2.70
C THR A 28 -6.28 -5.59 2.01
N HIS A 29 -5.07 -5.93 2.46
CA HIS A 29 -3.83 -5.41 1.88
C HIS A 29 -3.49 -5.98 0.50
N HIS A 30 -3.76 -7.27 0.26
CA HIS A 30 -3.26 -7.98 -0.92
C HIS A 30 -4.31 -8.23 -2.00
N CYS A 31 -5.61 -8.13 -1.68
CA CYS A 31 -6.69 -8.44 -2.61
C CYS A 31 -6.61 -7.56 -3.87
N ASP A 32 -6.56 -6.25 -3.71
CA ASP A 32 -6.51 -5.31 -4.83
C ASP A 32 -5.22 -5.44 -5.65
N TYR A 33 -4.11 -5.70 -4.97
CA TYR A 33 -2.81 -5.88 -5.60
C TYR A 33 -2.76 -7.14 -6.47
N PHE A 34 -3.23 -8.29 -5.97
CA PHE A 34 -3.29 -9.51 -6.76
C PHE A 34 -4.34 -9.43 -7.86
N ALA A 35 -5.50 -8.81 -7.60
CA ALA A 35 -6.53 -8.60 -8.61
C ALA A 35 -6.02 -7.72 -9.78
N TYR A 36 -5.16 -6.74 -9.51
CA TYR A 36 -4.54 -5.90 -10.53
C TYR A 36 -3.76 -6.69 -11.59
N VAL A 37 -3.11 -7.79 -11.19
CA VAL A 37 -2.40 -8.70 -12.10
C VAL A 37 -3.23 -9.92 -12.50
N GLY A 38 -4.54 -9.92 -12.22
CA GLY A 38 -5.47 -10.98 -12.60
C GLY A 38 -5.41 -12.24 -11.73
N ILE A 39 -4.83 -12.16 -10.53
CA ILE A 39 -4.74 -13.29 -9.59
C ILE A 39 -5.89 -13.19 -8.57
N ASP A 40 -6.73 -14.23 -8.50
CA ASP A 40 -7.71 -14.36 -7.41
C ASP A 40 -7.00 -14.82 -6.13
N ILE A 41 -6.97 -13.93 -5.13
CA ILE A 41 -6.38 -14.20 -3.81
C ILE A 41 -7.01 -15.42 -3.13
N ASN A 42 -8.29 -15.72 -3.41
CA ASN A 42 -8.98 -16.89 -2.86
C ASN A 42 -8.52 -18.20 -3.48
N ALA A 43 -7.89 -18.18 -4.65
CA ALA A 43 -7.31 -19.36 -5.28
C ALA A 43 -5.98 -19.79 -4.65
N ILE A 44 -5.34 -18.93 -3.85
CA ILE A 44 -4.07 -19.21 -3.18
C ILE A 44 -4.33 -20.01 -1.90
N LYS A 45 -4.00 -21.30 -1.92
CA LYS A 45 -4.26 -22.25 -0.82
C LYS A 45 -2.99 -22.79 -0.17
N THR A 46 -1.80 -22.53 -0.72
CA THR A 46 -0.53 -23.02 -0.15
C THR A 46 0.51 -21.89 -0.11
N LEU A 47 1.53 -22.07 0.73
CA LEU A 47 2.64 -21.13 0.81
C LEU A 47 3.41 -21.02 -0.52
N GLU A 48 3.51 -22.12 -1.26
CA GLU A 48 4.17 -22.14 -2.57
C GLU A 48 3.37 -21.33 -3.59
N GLN A 49 2.05 -21.51 -3.66
CA GLN A 49 1.17 -20.71 -4.51
C GLN A 49 1.25 -19.22 -4.16
N TYR A 50 1.32 -18.88 -2.87
CA TYR A 50 1.50 -17.50 -2.44
C TYR A 50 2.83 -16.90 -2.91
N LYS A 51 3.94 -17.64 -2.78
CA LYS A 51 5.25 -17.20 -3.28
C LYS A 51 5.24 -16.99 -4.79
N ASN A 52 4.63 -17.90 -5.54
CA ASN A 52 4.52 -17.79 -6.99
C ASN A 52 3.64 -16.59 -7.40
N ALA A 53 2.50 -16.40 -6.74
CA ALA A 53 1.64 -15.24 -6.97
C ALA A 53 2.38 -13.93 -6.69
N ARG A 54 3.19 -13.89 -5.61
CA ARG A 54 4.01 -12.72 -5.28
C ARG A 54 5.09 -12.46 -6.31
N ALA A 55 5.78 -13.49 -6.79
CA ALA A 55 6.80 -13.36 -7.83
C ALA A 55 6.22 -12.86 -9.18
N ILE A 56 4.99 -13.28 -9.51
CA ILE A 56 4.27 -12.78 -10.69
C ILE A 56 3.86 -11.33 -10.50
N ALA A 57 3.37 -10.96 -9.30
CA ALA A 57 2.87 -9.62 -9.03
C ALA A 57 3.98 -8.58 -8.85
N GLU A 58 5.13 -8.97 -8.26
CA GLU A 58 6.23 -8.08 -7.86
C GLU A 58 6.69 -7.08 -8.95
N PRO A 59 6.90 -7.48 -10.22
CA PRO A 59 7.26 -6.55 -11.29
C PRO A 59 6.21 -5.46 -11.55
N HIS A 60 4.96 -5.71 -11.19
CA HIS A 60 3.83 -4.81 -11.40
C HIS A 60 3.53 -3.93 -10.18
N PHE A 61 4.25 -4.09 -9.06
CA PHE A 61 4.00 -3.35 -7.83
C PHE A 61 3.98 -1.84 -8.04
N LEU A 62 4.96 -1.30 -8.77
CA LEU A 62 5.04 0.12 -9.07
C LEU A 62 3.89 0.61 -9.96
N ALA A 63 3.47 -0.20 -10.94
CA ALA A 63 2.35 0.12 -11.80
C ALA A 63 1.01 0.07 -11.04
N TYR A 64 0.84 -0.89 -10.15
CA TYR A 64 -0.30 -0.98 -9.23
C TYR A 64 -0.38 0.24 -8.31
N LEU A 65 0.76 0.66 -7.73
CA LEU A 65 0.83 1.88 -6.94
C LEU A 65 0.39 3.09 -7.78
N ALA A 66 0.95 3.28 -8.98
CA ALA A 66 0.53 4.36 -9.85
C ALA A 66 -0.98 4.34 -10.15
N ALA A 67 -1.54 3.16 -10.46
CA ALA A 67 -2.96 2.99 -10.76
C ALA A 67 -3.88 3.28 -9.56
N THR A 68 -3.52 2.82 -8.36
CA THR A 68 -4.30 3.09 -7.13
C THR A 68 -4.21 4.55 -6.69
N LEU A 69 -3.08 5.20 -6.93
CA LEU A 69 -2.85 6.60 -6.58
C LEU A 69 -3.58 7.59 -7.49
N THR A 70 -3.84 7.24 -8.76
CA THR A 70 -4.63 8.09 -9.67
C THR A 70 -6.11 8.22 -9.30
N LYS A 71 -6.63 7.34 -8.44
CA LYS A 71 -8.05 7.32 -8.11
C LYS A 71 -8.49 8.46 -7.18
N ASP A 72 -7.66 8.98 -6.26
CA ASP A 72 -8.17 9.99 -5.30
C ASP A 72 -7.21 11.02 -4.67
N LYS A 73 -5.88 11.06 -4.91
CA LYS A 73 -5.03 12.12 -4.29
C LYS A 73 -3.90 12.62 -5.17
N LYS A 74 -4.06 13.82 -5.73
CA LYS A 74 -2.98 14.63 -6.36
C LYS A 74 -2.14 15.38 -5.30
N GLY A 75 -1.66 14.68 -4.28
CA GLY A 75 -0.87 15.26 -3.18
C GLY A 75 0.64 15.33 -3.48
N LEU A 76 1.43 15.85 -2.53
CA LEU A 76 2.89 15.90 -2.68
C LEU A 76 3.51 14.49 -2.75
N GLU A 77 2.93 13.53 -2.04
CA GLU A 77 3.33 12.11 -2.05
C GLU A 77 3.10 11.46 -3.42
N TYR A 78 2.03 11.85 -4.12
CA TYR A 78 1.75 11.43 -5.48
C TYR A 78 2.84 11.91 -6.43
N ARG A 79 3.20 13.20 -6.31
CA ARG A 79 4.25 13.79 -7.14
C ARG A 79 5.61 13.15 -6.86
N ALA A 80 5.94 12.86 -5.60
CA ALA A 80 7.18 12.15 -5.26
C ALA A 80 7.26 10.78 -5.94
N LEU A 81 6.18 9.98 -5.87
CA LEU A 81 6.15 8.65 -6.49
C LEU A 81 6.25 8.72 -8.03
N GLU A 82 5.57 9.67 -8.68
CA GLU A 82 5.70 9.91 -10.12
C GLU A 82 7.14 10.27 -10.52
N LEU A 83 7.82 11.10 -9.71
CA LEU A 83 9.18 11.54 -9.98
C LEU A 83 10.20 10.40 -9.80
N CYS A 84 10.00 9.53 -8.82
CA CYS A 84 10.76 8.28 -8.69
C CYS A 84 10.63 7.40 -9.94
N LEU A 85 9.42 7.29 -10.50
CA LEU A 85 9.16 6.43 -11.66
C LEU A 85 9.69 7.01 -12.98
N THR A 86 9.67 8.34 -13.09
CA THR A 86 10.16 9.05 -14.28
C THR A 86 11.66 9.34 -14.25
N GLY A 87 12.34 9.02 -13.14
CA GLY A 87 13.78 9.24 -12.95
C GLY A 87 14.15 10.72 -12.84
N ASN A 88 13.23 11.56 -12.38
CA ASN A 88 13.44 13.00 -12.22
C ASN A 88 13.87 13.31 -10.78
N ASP A 89 15.11 12.94 -10.46
CA ASP A 89 15.68 12.98 -9.12
C ASP A 89 15.77 14.40 -8.55
N GLU A 90 16.04 15.41 -9.39
CA GLU A 90 16.13 16.81 -8.94
C GLU A 90 14.78 17.34 -8.41
N GLU A 91 13.70 17.04 -9.12
CA GLU A 91 12.37 17.45 -8.71
C GLU A 91 11.88 16.60 -7.52
N LEU A 92 12.27 15.32 -7.46
CA LEU A 92 11.99 14.46 -6.32
C LEU A 92 12.58 15.04 -5.03
N GLU A 93 13.86 15.43 -5.04
CA GLU A 93 14.53 16.01 -3.87
C GLU A 93 13.83 17.30 -3.39
N ARG A 94 13.30 18.10 -4.33
CA ARG A 94 12.51 19.30 -3.99
C ARG A 94 11.21 18.94 -3.27
N ILE A 95 10.47 17.96 -3.76
CA ILE A 95 9.21 17.52 -3.17
C ILE A 95 9.43 16.85 -1.81
N GLU A 96 10.48 16.04 -1.66
CA GLU A 96 10.85 15.41 -0.39
C GLU A 96 11.10 16.46 0.70
N LYS A 97 11.82 17.54 0.39
CA LYS A 97 12.05 18.66 1.33
C LYS A 97 10.75 19.32 1.77
N ILE A 98 9.76 19.45 0.88
CA ILE A 98 8.45 20.03 1.20
C ILE A 98 7.66 19.09 2.11
N ILE A 99 7.65 17.78 1.82
CA ILE A 99 7.00 16.76 2.65
C ILE A 99 7.62 16.75 4.06
N GLN A 100 8.95 16.75 4.16
CA GLN A 100 9.66 16.79 5.45
C GLN A 100 9.28 18.03 6.27
N ARG A 101 9.25 19.22 5.64
CA ARG A 101 8.83 20.46 6.32
C ARG A 101 7.37 20.42 6.78
N ARG A 102 6.46 19.92 5.93
CA ARG A 102 5.04 19.77 6.29
C ARG A 102 4.86 18.85 7.50
N ASN A 103 5.58 17.72 7.51
CA ASN A 103 5.54 16.75 8.61
C ASN A 103 6.14 17.33 9.91
N ALA A 104 7.24 18.10 9.81
CA ALA A 104 7.83 18.80 10.95
C ALA A 104 6.91 19.87 11.58
N LEU A 105 5.98 20.41 10.79
CA LEU A 105 5.01 21.42 11.23
C LEU A 105 3.69 20.82 11.76
N ASN A 106 3.55 19.49 11.77
CA ASN A 106 2.33 18.78 12.18
C ASN A 106 1.05 19.25 11.44
N LEU A 107 1.20 19.83 10.24
CA LEU A 107 0.10 20.28 9.42
C LEU A 107 -0.54 19.07 8.72
N THR A 108 -1.54 18.48 9.36
CA THR A 108 -2.49 17.59 8.68
C THR A 108 -3.31 18.45 7.74
N VAL A 109 -3.39 18.07 6.45
CA VAL A 109 -4.22 18.75 5.46
C VAL A 109 -5.66 18.73 5.99
N ILE A 110 -6.17 19.90 6.36
CA ILE A 110 -7.59 20.09 6.65
C ILE A 110 -8.30 19.84 5.31
N ASP A 111 -9.09 18.78 5.26
CA ASP A 111 -9.90 18.48 4.08
C ASP A 111 -10.83 19.67 3.84
N GLY A 112 -10.80 20.20 2.61
CA GLY A 112 -11.46 21.45 2.22
C GLY A 112 -12.98 21.34 2.13
N GLY A 113 -13.63 20.97 3.24
CA GLY A 113 -15.07 21.10 3.43
C GLY A 113 -15.42 22.55 3.69
N ASN A 114 -15.82 23.26 2.63
CA ASN A 114 -16.53 24.54 2.72
C ASN A 114 -17.73 24.40 3.67
N GLU A 115 -17.70 25.04 4.82
CA GLU A 115 -18.91 25.61 5.42
C GLU A 115 -18.80 27.12 5.36
N VAL A 116 -19.56 27.71 4.44
CA VAL A 116 -19.82 29.15 4.45
C VAL A 116 -20.95 29.38 5.47
N PRO A 117 -20.73 30.12 6.57
CA PRO A 117 -21.81 30.44 7.48
C PRO A 117 -22.79 31.40 6.80
N SER A 118 -24.08 31.06 6.92
CA SER A 118 -25.22 31.90 6.53
C SER A 118 -25.39 33.11 7.44
#